data_AF-A0A5C8B5N3-F1
#
_entry.id   AF-A0A5C8B5N3-F1
#
_cell.length_a   1.000
_cell.length_b   1.000
_cell.length_c   1.000
_cell.angle_alpha   90.00
_cell.angle_beta   90.00
_cell.angle_gamma   90.00
#
_symmetry.space_group_name_H-M   'P 1'
#
loop_
_entity.id
_entity.type
_entity.pdbx_description
1 polymer ?
#
loop_
_entity_poly.entity_id
_entity_poly.type
_entity_poly.pdbx_seq_one_letter_code
_entity_poly.pdbx_strand_id
1 'polypeptide(L)' 'MKKSQYIHKEHNVSVLLYHLVFPAKYRRAVLSESVDEVIKNTCLEIEK' A
#
# COMPACT_ATOMS: atom_id res chain seq x y z
N MET A 1 12.00 -9.17 10.89
CA MET A 1 10.54 -9.04 10.64
C MET A 1 10.00 -7.90 11.49
N LYS A 2 9.52 -6.80 10.89
CA LYS A 2 8.81 -5.75 11.65
C LYS A 2 7.47 -6.34 12.12
N LYS A 3 7.19 -6.28 13.43
CA LYS A 3 5.89 -6.67 13.96
C LYS A 3 4.86 -5.61 13.60
N SER A 4 3.65 -6.04 13.21
CA SER A 4 2.50 -5.15 13.07
C SER A 4 2.24 -4.42 14.39
N GLN A 5 2.04 -3.10 14.34
CA GLN A 5 1.73 -2.29 15.51
C GLN A 5 0.22 -2.02 15.55
N TYR A 6 -0.40 -2.31 16.70
CA TYR A 6 -1.79 -1.93 16.94
C TYR A 6 -1.83 -0.47 17.41
N ILE A 7 -2.61 0.36 16.73
CA ILE A 7 -2.86 1.75 17.13
C ILE A 7 -4.27 1.81 17.72
N HIS A 8 -4.36 2.00 19.03
CA HIS A 8 -5.62 2.19 19.73
C HIS A 8 -6.01 3.67 19.70
N LYS A 9 -7.20 4.01 19.20
CA LYS A 9 -7.79 5.35 19.32
C LYS A 9 -8.99 5.28 20.26
N GLU A 10 -9.07 6.20 21.22
CA GLU A 10 -10.10 6.18 22.28
C GLU A 10 -11.54 6.12 21.74
N HIS A 11 -11.80 6.73 20.59
CA HIS A 11 -13.14 6.82 20.00
C HIS A 11 -13.30 5.93 18.75
N ASN A 12 -12.26 5.20 18.36
CA ASN A 12 -12.25 4.37 17.17
C ASN A 12 -11.44 3.11 17.43
N VAL A 13 -12.13 2.11 18.00
CA VAL A 13 -11.55 0.88 18.57
C VAL A 13 -11.33 -0.23 17.52
N SER A 14 -11.89 -0.05 16.32
CA SER A 14 -11.88 -1.05 15.24
C SER A 14 -10.56 -1.03 14.46
N VAL A 15 -10.01 -2.22 14.19
CA VAL A 15 -8.85 -2.41 13.30
C VAL A 15 -9.32 -2.95 11.96
N LEU A 16 -9.00 -2.23 10.88
CA LEU A 16 -9.23 -2.70 9.52
C LEU A 16 -7.88 -2.95 8.85
N LEU A 17 -7.58 -4.21 8.56
CA LEU A 17 -6.38 -4.65 7.86
C LEU A 17 -6.79 -5.23 6.51
N TYR A 18 -6.20 -4.75 5.42
CA TYR A 18 -6.51 -5.22 4.07
C TYR A 18 -5.26 -5.75 3.36
N HIS A 19 -5.43 -6.82 2.57
CA HIS A 19 -4.42 -7.32 1.64
C HIS A 19 -4.90 -7.02 0.22
N LEU A 20 -4.37 -5.96 -0.39
CA LEU A 20 -4.77 -5.50 -1.71
C LEU A 20 -3.72 -5.90 -2.76
N VAL A 21 -4.17 -6.50 -3.87
CA VAL A 21 -3.30 -6.92 -4.99
C VAL A 21 -3.93 -6.46 -6.30
N PHE A 22 -3.14 -5.80 -7.15
CA PHE A 22 -3.60 -5.25 -8.42
C PHE A 22 -2.70 -5.74 -9.57
N PRO A 23 -3.24 -6.45 -10.57
CA PRO A 23 -2.47 -6.86 -11.73
C PRO A 23 -2.30 -5.71 -12.73
N ALA A 24 -1.17 -5.69 -13.44
CA ALA A 24 -1.00 -4.81 -14.59
C ALA A 24 -2.00 -5.18 -15.70
N LYS A 25 -2.39 -4.19 -16.51
CA LYS A 25 -3.27 -4.40 -17.66
C LYS A 25 -2.69 -5.49 -18.58
N TYR A 26 -3.52 -6.47 -18.94
CA TYR A 26 -3.12 -7.65 -19.72
C TYR A 26 -2.02 -8.53 -19.08
N ARG A 27 -1.76 -8.40 -17.77
CA ARG A 27 -0.69 -9.13 -17.04
C ARG A 27 0.69 -9.00 -17.69
N ARG A 28 0.95 -7.88 -18.38
CA ARG A 28 2.25 -7.62 -19.00
C ARG A 28 3.29 -7.27 -17.93
N ALA A 29 4.53 -7.69 -18.14
CA ALA A 29 5.67 -7.32 -17.29
C ALA A 29 6.12 -5.88 -17.61
N VAL A 30 5.38 -4.90 -17.08
CA VAL A 30 5.58 -3.45 -17.33
C VAL A 30 6.16 -2.69 -16.14
N LEU A 31 6.40 -3.38 -15.02
CA LEU A 31 6.94 -2.80 -13.80
C LEU A 31 8.47 -2.78 -13.87
N SER A 32 9.02 -1.81 -14.61
CA SER A 32 10.44 -1.46 -14.51
C SER A 32 10.72 -0.72 -13.19
N GLU A 33 11.99 -0.62 -12.79
CA GLU A 33 12.41 0.09 -11.57
C GLU A 33 11.88 1.54 -11.53
N SER A 34 11.95 2.25 -12.65
CA SER A 34 11.40 3.61 -12.77
C SER A 34 9.88 3.69 -12.60
N VAL A 35 9.14 2.69 -13.10
CA VAL A 35 7.68 2.64 -12.97
C VAL A 35 7.29 2.30 -11.52
N ASP A 36 8.03 1.39 -10.89
CA ASP A 36 7.84 1.02 -9.48
C ASP A 36 8.06 2.23 -8.55
N GLU A 37 9.10 3.02 -8.78
CA GLU A 37 9.39 4.23 -8.01
C GLU A 37 8.26 5.27 -8.13
N VAL A 38 7.77 5.51 -9.34
CA VAL A 38 6.64 6.43 -9.56
C VAL A 38 5.39 5.95 -8.84
N ILE A 39 5.02 4.68 -8.97
CA ILE A 39 3.83 4.12 -8.30
C ILE A 39 3.96 4.28 -6.78
N LYS A 40 5.12 3.94 -6.20
CA LYS A 40 5.38 4.07 -4.77
C LYS A 40 5.25 5.53 -4.31
N ASN A 41 5.86 6.46 -5.03
CA ASN A 41 5.81 7.88 -4.67
C ASN A 41 4.38 8.42 -4.77
N THR A 42 3.64 8.07 -5.82
CA THR A 42 2.22 8.44 -5.93
C THR A 42 1.39 7.90 -4.76
N CYS A 43 1.59 6.65 -4.33
CA CYS A 43 0.89 6.10 -3.16
C CYS A 43 1.24 6.84 -1.86
N LEU A 44 2.50 7.20 -1.66
CA LEU A 44 2.95 7.98 -0.50
C LEU A 44 2.41 9.42 -0.52
N GLU A 45 2.19 10.00 -1.70
CA GLU A 45 1.54 11.30 -1.84
C GLU A 45 0.05 11.25 -1.52
N ILE A 46 -0.64 10.15 -1.85
CA ILE A 46 -2.07 9.95 -1.49
C ILE A 46 -2.24 9.77 0.03
N GLU A 47 -1.24 9.26 0.74
CA GLU A 47 -1.26 9.11 2.20
C GLU A 47 -1.21 10.46 2.95
N LYS A 48 -0.57 11.48 2.38
CA LYS A 48 -0.40 12.81 3.00
C LYS A 48 -1.71 13.57 3.12
#